data_AF-A0A120EZ64-F1
#
_entry.id   AF-A0A120EZ64-F1
#
_cell.length_a   1.000
_cell.length_b   1.000
_cell.length_c   1.000
_cell.angle_alpha   90.00
_cell.angle_beta   90.00
_cell.angle_gamma   90.00
#
_symmetry.space_group_name_H-M   'P 1'
#
loop_
_entity.id
_entity.type
_entity.pdbx_description
1 polymer ?
#
loop_
_entity_poly.entity_id
_entity_poly.type
_entity_poly.pdbx_seq_one_letter_code
_entity_poly.pdbx_strand_id
1 'polypeptide(L)' 'MLHARTEIERWRREYNEERPKKAIDGMTPADYATHLANTDIINPGL' A
#
# COMPACT_ATOMS: atom_id res chain seq x y z
N MET A 1 4.26 -23.55 12.31
CA MET A 1 4.89 -22.58 11.38
C MET A 1 3.91 -21.89 10.42
N LEU A 2 2.74 -22.47 10.07
CA LEU A 2 1.78 -21.84 9.15
C LEU A 2 1.06 -20.61 9.74
N HIS A 3 0.71 -20.67 11.03
CA HIS A 3 -0.09 -19.63 11.68
C HIS A 3 0.54 -18.23 11.58
N ALA A 4 1.81 -18.06 11.95
CA ALA A 4 2.48 -16.76 11.89
C ALA A 4 2.51 -16.15 10.48
N ARG A 5 2.70 -16.98 9.45
CA ARG A 5 2.66 -16.51 8.05
C ARG A 5 1.25 -16.05 7.66
N THR A 6 0.22 -16.79 8.07
CA THR A 6 -1.18 -16.40 7.82
C THR A 6 -1.52 -15.07 8.51
N GLU A 7 -1.08 -14.86 9.76
CA GLU A 7 -1.29 -13.59 10.48
C GLU A 7 -0.60 -12.43 9.76
N ILE A 8 0.64 -12.61 9.31
CA ILE A 8 1.39 -11.58 8.60
C ILE A 8 0.74 -11.21 7.26
N GLU A 9 0.32 -12.21 6.47
CA GLU A 9 -0.37 -11.93 5.20
C GLU A 9 -1.71 -11.24 5.41
N ARG A 10 -2.44 -11.60 6.47
CA ARG A 10 -3.67 -10.89 6.84
C ARG A 10 -3.37 -9.42 7.16
N TRP A 11 -2.39 -9.15 8.01
CA TRP A 11 -2.02 -7.78 8.36
C TRP A 11 -1.52 -6.97 7.17
N ARG A 12 -0.75 -7.60 6.29
CA ARG A 12 -0.30 -6.98 5.04
C ARG A 12 -1.50 -6.53 4.19
N ARG A 13 -2.49 -7.40 4.00
CA ARG A 13 -3.70 -7.09 3.24
C ARG A 13 -4.51 -5.98 3.89
N GLU A 14 -4.81 -6.10 5.18
CA GLU A 14 -5.54 -5.07 5.93
C GLU A 14 -4.87 -3.70 5.81
N TYR A 15 -3.54 -3.65 5.95
CA TYR A 15 -2.82 -2.39 5.91
C TYR A 15 -2.74 -1.80 4.50
N ASN A 16 -2.44 -2.62 3.50
CA ASN A 16 -2.15 -2.15 2.14
C ASN A 16 -3.41 -1.93 1.30
N GLU A 17 -4.46 -2.72 1.51
CA GLU A 17 -5.63 -2.76 0.61
C GLU A 17 -6.92 -2.27 1.26
N GLU A 18 -7.05 -2.33 2.59
CA GLU A 18 -8.35 -2.08 3.25
C GLU A 18 -8.37 -0.80 4.09
N ARG A 19 -7.20 -0.33 4.56
CA ARG A 19 -7.12 0.81 5.49
C ARG A 19 -6.68 2.09 4.79
N PRO A 20 -7.61 2.98 4.43
CA PRO A 20 -7.28 4.29 3.88
C PRO A 20 -6.48 5.13 4.87
N LYS A 21 -5.51 5.91 4.37
CA LYS A 21 -4.61 6.72 5.20
C LYS A 21 -4.78 8.21 4.88
N LYS A 22 -5.04 9.01 5.91
CA LYS A 22 -5.19 10.47 5.77
C LYS A 22 -3.97 11.17 5.16
N ALA A 23 -2.77 10.62 5.34
CA ALA A 23 -1.53 11.19 4.81
C ALA A 23 -1.40 11.07 3.27
N ILE A 24 -2.10 10.12 2.64
CA ILE A 24 -2.13 9.90 1.18
C ILE A 24 -3.54 10.16 0.66
N ASP A 25 -4.13 11.29 1.09
CA ASP A 25 -5.45 11.75 0.66
C ASP A 25 -6.60 10.74 0.90
N GLY A 26 -6.48 9.92 1.93
CA GLY A 26 -7.47 8.88 2.22
C GLY A 26 -7.42 7.70 1.26
N MET A 27 -6.39 7.57 0.42
CA MET A 27 -6.15 6.37 -0.39
C MET A 27 -5.62 5.22 0.47
N THR A 28 -5.80 3.99 -0.02
CA THR A 28 -5.05 2.83 0.49
C THR A 28 -3.62 2.88 -0.03
N PRO A 29 -2.63 2.29 0.66
CA PRO A 29 -1.27 2.22 0.14
C PRO A 29 -1.17 1.59 -1.27
N ALA A 30 -2.02 0.60 -1.58
CA ALA A 30 -2.09 0.00 -2.91
C ALA A 30 -2.59 1.00 -3.97
N ASP A 31 -3.69 1.71 -3.70
CA ASP A 31 -4.23 2.73 -4.61
C ASP A 31 -3.23 3.85 -4.84
N TYR A 32 -2.53 4.28 -3.79
CA TYR A 32 -1.49 5.30 -3.89
C TYR A 32 -0.30 4.86 -4.73
N ALA A 33 0.13 3.59 -4.62
CA ALA A 33 1.18 3.06 -5.48
C ALA A 33 0.75 3.02 -6.96
N THR A 34 -0.51 2.66 -7.24
CA THR A 34 -1.08 2.74 -8.60
C THR A 34 -1.16 4.18 -9.09
N HIS A 35 -1.58 5.12 -8.25
CA HIS A 35 -1.62 6.54 -8.57
C HIS A 35 -0.21 7.08 -8.89
N LEU A 36 0.81 6.68 -8.13
CA LEU A 36 2.21 7.02 -8.38
C LEU A 36 2.78 6.37 -9.65
N ALA A 37 2.35 5.17 -10.01
CA ALA A 37 2.78 4.54 -11.27
C ALA A 37 2.19 5.22 -12.50
N ASN A 38 1.00 5.80 -12.36
CA ASN A 38 0.28 6.50 -13.44
C ASN A 38 0.56 8.00 -13.48
N THR A 39 1.17 8.55 -12.43
CA THR A 39 1.60 9.95 -12.38
C THR A 39 3.11 9.98 -12.47
N ASP A 40 3.68 10.78 -13.38
CA ASP A 40 5.13 11.02 -13.50
C ASP A 40 5.78 11.69 -12.26
N ILE A 41 5.12 11.67 -11.09
CA ILE A 41 5.65 12.14 -9.80
C ILE A 41 6.90 11.35 -9.39
N ILE A 42 7.04 10.10 -9.85
CA ILE A 42 8.32 9.40 -9.75
C ILE A 42 9.22 9.91 -10.88
N ASN A 43 9.85 11.07 -10.65
CA ASN A 43 11.14 11.34 -11.28
C ASN A 43 12.12 10.28 -10.74
N PRO A 44 12.64 9.34 -11.55
CA PRO A 44 13.59 8.34 -11.08
C PRO A 44 15.00 8.93 -10.84
N GLY A 45 15.19 10.24 -11.01
CA GLY A 45 16.43 10.97 -10.74
C GLY A 45 16.80 10.95 -9.26
N LEU A 46 18.01 10.57 -8.81
CA LEU A 46 19.32 10.99 -9.34
C LEU A 46 19.40 12.51 -9.51
#